data_AF-A0A2V5Z3M8-F1
#
_entry.id   AF-A0A2V5Z3M8-F1
#
_cell.length_a   1.000
_cell.length_b   1.000
_cell.length_c   1.000
_cell.angle_alpha   90.00
_cell.angle_beta   90.00
_cell.angle_gamma   90.00
#
_symmetry.space_group_name_H-M   'P 1'
#
loop_
_entity.id
_entity.type
_entity.pdbx_description
1 polymer ?
#
loop_
_entity_poly.entity_id
_entity_poly.type
_entity_poly.pdbx_seq_one_letter_code
_entity_poly.pdbx_strand_id
1 'polypeptide(L)'
;DIIPTDVKSLTSTGKLVVKAMPKTRFHEIYQDYVCGCVLRLAREMFALLPIDTVVVTATVDGIDSRTGHTTELPVLSLAAARSEIEGLAFEHLDPSDALGNLQHRGDVMTSRRSGEFIPIIPLSSANVAQSSPEMMDFTSLMVRVKQFRAELGAMLKPADAERIALTRPSDLTS
;
A
#
# COMPACT_ATOMS: atom_id res chain seq x y z
N ASP A 1 15.55 -16.97 0.01
CA ASP A 1 14.66 -16.60 -1.10
C ASP A 1 13.46 -17.52 -1.19
N ILE A 2 12.26 -16.94 -1.09
CA ILE A 2 10.99 -17.67 -1.12
C ILE A 2 10.40 -17.80 -2.53
N ILE A 3 10.95 -17.04 -3.49
CA ILE A 3 10.54 -17.04 -4.90
C ILE A 3 11.68 -17.60 -5.76
N PRO A 4 11.41 -18.58 -6.63
CA PRO A 4 12.43 -19.19 -7.47
C PRO A 4 12.92 -18.23 -8.56
N THR A 5 14.21 -18.33 -8.89
CA THR A 5 14.87 -17.57 -9.96
C THR A 5 14.61 -18.13 -11.35
N ASP A 6 14.22 -19.41 -11.45
CA ASP A 6 14.06 -20.14 -12.69
C ASP A 6 12.65 -20.70 -12.86
N VAL A 7 12.17 -20.73 -14.11
CA VAL A 7 10.91 -21.34 -14.51
C VAL A 7 11.20 -22.65 -15.24
N LYS A 8 10.49 -23.71 -14.84
CA LYS A 8 10.51 -25.02 -15.50
C LYS A 8 9.30 -25.13 -16.42
N SER A 9 9.51 -25.55 -17.67
CA SER A 9 8.42 -25.87 -18.60
C SER A 9 8.70 -27.16 -19.37
N LEU A 10 7.64 -27.81 -19.84
CA LEU A 10 7.71 -28.99 -20.71
C LEU A 10 7.55 -28.56 -22.17
N THR A 11 8.38 -29.08 -23.05
CA THR A 11 8.15 -28.98 -24.50
C THR A 11 7.03 -29.93 -24.92
N SER A 12 6.46 -29.70 -26.11
CA SER A 12 5.48 -30.60 -26.74
C SER A 12 5.98 -32.05 -26.90
N THR A 13 7.30 -32.24 -26.86
CA THR A 13 7.98 -33.55 -26.90
C THR A 13 8.29 -34.15 -25.52
N GLY A 14 7.83 -33.52 -24.43
CA GLY A 14 8.03 -34.01 -23.05
C GLY A 14 9.41 -33.72 -22.47
N LYS A 15 10.23 -32.89 -23.10
CA LYS A 15 11.55 -32.50 -22.58
C LYS A 15 11.41 -31.36 -21.58
N LEU A 16 12.06 -31.49 -20.42
CA LEU A 16 12.12 -30.44 -19.41
C LEU A 16 13.07 -29.33 -19.87
N VAL A 17 12.60 -28.09 -19.83
CA VAL A 17 13.37 -26.89 -20.14
C VAL A 17 13.36 -25.99 -18.91
N VAL A 18 14.54 -25.54 -18.52
CA VAL A 18 14.74 -24.57 -17.44
C VAL A 18 15.17 -23.26 -18.07
N LYS A 19 14.48 -22.17 -17.74
CA LYS A 19 14.80 -20.81 -18.21
C LYS A 19 14.80 -19.86 -17.03
N ALA A 20 15.67 -18.85 -17.09
CA ALA A 20 15.62 -17.73 -16.17
C ALA A 20 14.22 -17.09 -16.18
N MET A 21 13.69 -16.78 -15.00
CA MET A 21 12.39 -16.15 -14.87
C MET A 21 12.42 -14.72 -15.44
N PRO A 22 11.47 -14.33 -16.31
CA PRO A 22 11.33 -12.93 -16.70
C PRO A 22 11.05 -12.06 -15.47
N LYS A 23 11.69 -10.88 -15.38
CA LYS A 23 11.53 -9.96 -14.23
C LYS A 23 10.07 -9.64 -13.93
N THR A 24 9.25 -9.40 -14.95
CA THR A 24 7.81 -9.14 -14.80
C THR A 24 7.10 -10.24 -14.02
N ARG A 25 7.34 -11.50 -14.38
CA ARG A 25 6.73 -12.65 -13.71
C ARG A 25 7.21 -12.81 -12.28
N PHE A 26 8.48 -12.50 -12.02
CA PHE A 26 9.01 -12.48 -10.66
C PHE A 26 8.27 -11.44 -9.79
N HIS A 27 8.06 -10.24 -10.32
CA HIS A 27 7.36 -9.17 -9.60
C HIS A 27 5.89 -9.51 -9.33
N GLU A 28 5.18 -10.10 -10.30
CA GLU A 28 3.80 -10.59 -10.12
C GLU A 28 3.72 -11.61 -8.97
N ILE A 29 4.57 -12.65 -9.00
CA ILE A 29 4.59 -13.66 -7.93
C ILE A 29 4.95 -13.05 -6.57
N TYR A 30 5.89 -12.09 -6.55
CA TYR A 30 6.29 -11.44 -5.31
C TYR A 30 5.16 -10.59 -4.73
N GLN A 31 4.45 -9.87 -5.58
CA GLN A 31 3.29 -9.11 -5.17
C GLN A 31 2.20 -10.00 -4.59
N ASP A 32 1.83 -11.07 -5.29
CA ASP A 32 0.80 -12.01 -4.81
C ASP A 32 1.21 -12.63 -3.49
N TYR A 33 2.50 -12.93 -3.32
CA TYR A 33 3.05 -13.42 -2.07
C TYR A 33 2.90 -12.40 -0.93
N VAL A 34 3.28 -11.13 -1.13
CA VAL A 34 3.18 -10.09 -0.09
C VAL A 34 1.72 -9.80 0.25
N CYS A 35 0.86 -9.59 -0.76
CA CYS A 35 -0.57 -9.36 -0.56
C CYS A 35 -1.22 -10.55 0.15
N GLY A 36 -0.89 -11.78 -0.26
CA GLY A 36 -1.36 -13.01 0.35
C GLY A 36 -0.95 -13.13 1.82
N CYS A 37 0.31 -12.82 2.15
CA CYS A 37 0.79 -12.79 3.53
C CYS A 37 0.02 -11.78 4.39
N VAL A 38 -0.21 -10.57 3.87
CA VAL A 38 -0.94 -9.53 4.59
C VAL A 38 -2.39 -9.91 4.85
N LEU A 39 -3.10 -10.43 3.83
CA LEU A 39 -4.48 -10.90 3.98
C LEU A 39 -4.58 -12.09 4.94
N ARG A 40 -3.61 -13.01 4.86
CA ARG A 40 -3.53 -14.16 5.77
C ARG A 40 -3.36 -13.70 7.22
N LEU A 41 -2.44 -12.77 7.48
CA LEU A 41 -2.24 -12.22 8.82
C LEU A 41 -3.50 -11.52 9.34
N ALA A 42 -4.16 -10.71 8.52
CA ALA A 42 -5.41 -10.06 8.90
C ALA A 42 -6.47 -11.09 9.33
N ARG A 43 -6.65 -12.16 8.55
CA ARG A 43 -7.59 -13.25 8.85
C ARG A 43 -7.20 -14.00 10.14
N GLU A 44 -5.93 -14.31 10.33
CA GLU A 44 -5.44 -14.99 11.54
C GLU A 44 -5.63 -14.14 12.80
N MET A 45 -5.41 -12.82 12.72
CA MET A 45 -5.66 -11.89 13.83
C MET A 45 -7.12 -11.89 14.26
N PHE A 46 -8.06 -11.88 13.32
CA PHE A 46 -9.49 -11.96 13.63
C PHE A 46 -9.93 -13.31 14.19
N ALA A 47 -9.26 -14.40 13.83
CA ALA A 47 -9.51 -15.73 14.39
C ALA A 47 -9.00 -15.86 15.83
N LEU A 48 -7.90 -15.18 16.17
CA LEU A 48 -7.24 -15.28 17.47
C LEU A 48 -7.71 -14.24 18.48
N LEU A 49 -8.11 -13.06 18.03
CA LEU A 49 -8.41 -11.92 18.89
C LEU A 49 -9.83 -11.39 18.65
N PRO A 50 -10.55 -10.98 19.71
CA PRO A 50 -11.86 -10.33 19.60
C PRO A 50 -11.70 -8.84 19.25
N ILE A 51 -11.06 -8.56 18.12
CA ILE A 51 -10.90 -7.21 17.56
C ILE A 51 -11.78 -7.04 16.32
N ASP A 52 -12.21 -5.81 16.06
CA ASP A 52 -13.08 -5.47 14.91
C ASP A 52 -12.29 -4.91 13.73
N THR A 53 -11.08 -4.42 13.96
CA THR A 53 -10.25 -3.84 12.90
C THR A 53 -8.77 -4.12 13.14
N VAL A 54 -8.04 -4.33 12.06
CA VAL A 54 -6.60 -4.62 12.08
C VAL A 54 -5.87 -3.69 11.12
N VAL A 55 -4.66 -3.30 11.50
CA VAL A 55 -3.68 -2.70 10.59
C VAL A 55 -2.50 -3.65 10.45
N VAL A 56 -2.23 -4.09 9.23
CA VAL A 56 -1.11 -4.97 8.91
C VAL A 56 -0.17 -4.21 8.00
N THR A 57 1.10 -4.12 8.38
CA THR A 57 2.13 -3.46 7.57
C THR A 57 3.22 -4.46 7.22
N ALA A 58 3.48 -4.64 5.93
CA ALA A 58 4.62 -5.40 5.45
C ALA A 58 5.82 -4.48 5.31
N THR A 59 6.95 -4.92 5.85
CA THR A 59 8.25 -4.26 5.77
C THR A 59 9.22 -5.11 4.95
N VAL A 60 10.18 -4.45 4.32
CA VAL A 60 11.33 -5.10 3.67
C VAL A 60 12.62 -4.52 4.25
N ASP A 61 13.67 -5.32 4.28
CA ASP A 61 14.99 -4.84 4.67
C ASP A 61 15.53 -3.88 3.61
N GLY A 62 15.84 -2.65 4.02
CA GLY A 62 16.53 -1.64 3.23
C GLY A 62 17.78 -1.13 3.93
N ILE A 63 18.56 -0.30 3.24
CA ILE A 63 19.76 0.32 3.81
C ILE A 63 19.48 1.80 4.04
N ASP A 64 19.64 2.27 5.27
CA ASP A 64 19.63 3.71 5.56
C ASP A 64 20.88 4.36 4.96
N SER A 65 20.71 5.21 3.96
CA SER A 65 21.81 5.88 3.24
C SER A 65 22.65 6.80 4.14
N ARG A 66 22.12 7.20 5.30
CA ARG A 66 22.81 8.08 6.26
C ARG A 66 23.63 7.31 7.29
N THR A 67 23.20 6.11 7.66
CA THR A 67 23.83 5.31 8.73
C THR A 67 24.49 4.03 8.24
N GLY A 68 24.16 3.58 7.03
CA GLY A 68 24.62 2.32 6.45
C GLY A 68 24.03 1.07 7.10
N HIS A 69 23.11 1.23 8.06
CA HIS A 69 22.48 0.13 8.77
C HIS A 69 21.24 -0.39 8.03
N THR A 70 20.97 -1.69 8.20
CA THR A 70 19.73 -2.30 7.75
C THR A 70 18.57 -1.70 8.54
N THR A 71 17.56 -1.22 7.83
CA THR A 71 16.33 -0.68 8.39
C THR A 71 15.13 -1.34 7.73
N GLU A 72 14.06 -1.53 8.50
CA GLU A 72 12.79 -1.99 7.95
C GLU A 72 12.09 -0.83 7.23
N LEU A 73 11.87 -1.00 5.93
CA LEU A 73 11.15 -0.06 5.09
C LEU A 73 9.73 -0.59 4.88
N PRO A 74 8.69 0.10 5.34
CA PRO A 74 7.31 -0.31 5.07
C PRO A 74 6.99 -0.14 3.59
N VAL A 75 6.43 -1.19 2.97
CA VAL A 75 6.13 -1.23 1.52
C VAL A 75 4.65 -1.41 1.23
N LEU A 76 3.91 -1.97 2.18
CA LEU A 76 2.48 -2.20 2.08
C LEU A 76 1.87 -2.02 3.47
N SER A 77 0.74 -1.34 3.55
CA SER A 77 -0.02 -1.19 4.78
C SER A 77 -1.50 -1.34 4.48
N LEU A 78 -2.16 -2.29 5.14
CA LEU A 78 -3.58 -2.60 5.01
C LEU A 78 -4.30 -2.24 6.30
N ALA A 79 -5.41 -1.54 6.21
CA ALA A 79 -6.42 -1.44 7.25
C ALA A 79 -7.67 -2.19 6.79
N ALA A 80 -8.15 -3.12 7.60
CA ALA A 80 -9.35 -3.88 7.28
C ALA A 80 -10.17 -4.18 8.53
N ALA A 81 -11.48 -4.07 8.40
CA ALA A 81 -12.46 -4.52 9.38
C ALA A 81 -12.70 -6.02 9.26
N ARG A 82 -13.18 -6.62 10.36
CA ARG A 82 -13.53 -8.05 10.40
C ARG A 82 -14.52 -8.42 9.30
N SER A 83 -15.57 -7.62 9.12
CA SER A 83 -16.61 -7.85 8.11
C SER A 83 -16.07 -7.82 6.68
N GLU A 84 -15.08 -6.96 6.40
CA GLU A 84 -14.44 -6.89 5.09
C GLU A 84 -13.64 -8.15 4.80
N ILE A 85 -12.85 -8.63 5.78
CA ILE A 85 -12.05 -9.85 5.64
C ILE A 85 -12.91 -11.11 5.59
N GLU A 86 -13.93 -11.23 6.43
CA GLU A 86 -14.84 -12.39 6.44
C GLU A 86 -15.69 -12.48 5.17
N GLY A 87 -15.93 -11.35 4.49
CA GLY A 87 -16.64 -11.30 3.21
C GLY A 87 -15.83 -11.76 1.99
N LEU A 88 -14.51 -11.95 2.12
CA LEU A 88 -13.65 -12.36 1.01
C LEU A 88 -13.77 -13.86 0.71
N ALA A 89 -13.89 -14.19 -0.57
CA ALA A 89 -13.92 -15.57 -1.06
C ALA A 89 -12.50 -16.17 -1.21
N PHE A 90 -11.82 -16.45 -0.09
CA PHE A 90 -10.41 -16.89 -0.06
C PHE A 90 -10.05 -18.09 -0.95
N GLU A 91 -11.02 -18.95 -1.30
CA GLU A 91 -10.78 -20.10 -2.19
C GLU A 91 -10.52 -19.70 -3.65
N HIS A 92 -11.04 -18.56 -4.08
CA HIS A 92 -10.98 -18.09 -5.47
C HIS A 92 -10.43 -16.67 -5.58
N LEU A 93 -9.85 -16.16 -4.49
CA LEU A 93 -9.37 -14.79 -4.37
C LEU A 93 -8.01 -14.63 -5.06
N ASP A 94 -7.91 -13.61 -5.91
CA ASP A 94 -6.60 -13.05 -6.25
C ASP A 94 -6.17 -12.07 -5.14
N PRO A 95 -5.03 -12.30 -4.44
CA PRO A 95 -4.63 -11.46 -3.31
C PRO A 95 -4.40 -10.00 -3.69
N SER A 96 -3.88 -9.75 -4.88
CA SER A 96 -3.54 -8.41 -5.33
C SER A 96 -4.78 -7.59 -5.68
N ASP A 97 -5.74 -8.20 -6.38
CA ASP A 97 -7.03 -7.57 -6.72
C ASP A 97 -7.88 -7.35 -5.46
N ALA A 98 -7.89 -8.31 -4.54
CA ALA A 98 -8.65 -8.21 -3.30
C ALA A 98 -8.20 -7.03 -2.45
N LEU A 99 -6.89 -6.84 -2.33
CA LEU A 99 -6.31 -5.75 -1.56
C LEU A 99 -6.63 -4.38 -2.18
N GLY A 100 -6.77 -4.32 -3.52
CA GLY A 100 -7.24 -3.15 -4.26
C GLY A 100 -8.59 -2.61 -3.83
N ASN A 101 -9.47 -3.47 -3.28
CA ASN A 101 -10.79 -3.09 -2.79
C ASN A 101 -10.82 -2.71 -1.30
N LEU A 102 -9.70 -2.87 -0.58
CA LEU A 102 -9.58 -2.57 0.84
C LEU A 102 -8.84 -1.25 1.06
N GLN A 103 -8.95 -0.68 2.26
CA GLN A 103 -8.17 0.50 2.62
C GLN A 103 -6.69 0.15 2.76
N HIS A 104 -5.88 0.49 1.77
CA HIS A 104 -4.45 0.20 1.77
C HIS A 104 -3.60 1.39 1.34
N ARG A 105 -2.30 1.29 1.62
CA ARG A 105 -1.23 2.12 1.09
C ARG A 105 -0.10 1.25 0.59
N GLY A 106 0.57 1.71 -0.45
CA GLY A 106 1.63 0.97 -1.12
C GLY A 106 1.12 0.37 -2.41
N ASP A 107 1.76 0.73 -3.50
CA ASP A 107 1.57 0.04 -4.76
C ASP A 107 2.45 -1.19 -4.73
N VAL A 108 1.84 -2.36 -4.49
CA VAL A 108 2.55 -3.64 -4.58
C VAL A 108 2.95 -3.94 -6.04
N MET A 109 2.41 -3.18 -7.03
CA MET A 109 2.97 -3.05 -8.37
C MET A 109 3.89 -1.83 -8.56
N THR A 110 5.18 -2.13 -8.66
CA THR A 110 6.01 -1.88 -9.85
C THR A 110 5.79 -0.56 -10.59
N SER A 111 6.65 0.43 -10.31
CA SER A 111 7.14 1.30 -11.40
C SER A 111 7.55 0.34 -12.53
N ARG A 112 6.88 0.40 -13.69
CA ARG A 112 7.09 -0.45 -14.89
C ARG A 112 8.53 -0.44 -15.43
N ARG A 113 9.47 0.14 -14.70
CA ARG A 113 10.85 0.43 -15.08
C ARG A 113 11.89 -0.01 -14.04
N SER A 114 11.56 -0.15 -12.74
CA SER A 114 12.57 -0.42 -11.69
C SER A 114 12.32 -1.66 -10.83
N GLY A 115 11.07 -2.09 -10.58
CA GLY A 115 10.81 -3.27 -9.74
C GLY A 115 11.25 -3.14 -8.27
N GLU A 116 11.53 -1.91 -7.82
CA GLU A 116 11.90 -1.58 -6.44
C GLU A 116 10.66 -1.16 -5.64
N PHE A 117 10.59 -1.62 -4.40
CA PHE A 117 9.58 -1.15 -3.46
C PHE A 117 9.78 0.32 -3.15
N ILE A 118 8.70 1.08 -3.20
CA ILE A 118 8.70 2.47 -2.79
C ILE A 118 8.26 2.49 -1.32
N PRO A 119 9.11 2.96 -0.40
CA PRO A 119 8.73 3.07 1.00
C PRO A 119 7.52 3.98 1.16
N ILE A 120 6.58 3.57 2.01
CA ILE A 120 5.36 4.32 2.29
C ILE A 120 5.31 4.84 3.72
N ILE A 121 4.37 5.74 3.99
CA ILE A 121 3.97 6.06 5.36
C ILE A 121 2.85 5.08 5.74
N PRO A 122 3.05 4.17 6.71
CA PRO A 122 2.05 3.19 7.13
C PRO A 122 0.74 3.84 7.56
N LEU A 123 -0.34 3.07 7.47
CA LEU A 123 -1.60 3.44 8.10
C LEU A 123 -1.42 3.37 9.62
N SER A 124 -2.06 4.31 10.31
CA SER A 124 -2.16 4.34 11.77
C SER A 124 -3.60 4.07 12.21
N SER A 125 -3.81 3.75 13.48
CA SER A 125 -5.15 3.58 14.05
C SER A 125 -6.06 4.79 13.83
N ALA A 126 -5.50 6.01 13.75
CA ALA A 126 -6.25 7.22 13.42
C ALA A 126 -6.82 7.21 11.99
N ASN A 127 -6.20 6.47 11.06
CA ASN A 127 -6.68 6.31 9.68
C ASN A 127 -7.81 5.26 9.56
N VAL A 128 -7.96 4.40 10.57
CA VAL A 128 -8.83 3.22 10.58
C VAL A 128 -10.21 3.51 11.16
N ALA A 129 -10.30 4.42 12.14
CA ALA A 129 -11.56 4.86 12.76
C ALA A 129 -12.52 5.59 11.78
N GLN A 130 -12.21 5.56 10.49
CA GLN A 130 -12.76 6.40 9.46
C GLN A 130 -13.58 5.62 8.41
N SER A 131 -13.77 4.31 8.57
CA SER A 131 -14.27 3.41 7.53
C SER A 131 -15.59 2.73 7.91
N SER A 132 -16.69 3.47 7.75
CA SER A 132 -17.99 3.00 7.22
C SER A 132 -18.96 4.19 7.18
N PRO A 133 -19.21 4.81 6.01
CA PRO A 133 -20.21 5.88 5.90
C PRO A 133 -21.63 5.39 6.21
N GLU A 134 -21.89 4.08 6.14
CA GLU A 134 -23.20 3.48 6.43
C GLU A 134 -23.52 3.42 7.93
N MET A 135 -22.51 3.52 8.81
CA MET A 135 -22.68 3.61 10.27
C MET A 135 -22.26 4.95 10.85
N MET A 136 -21.89 5.93 10.03
CA MET A 136 -21.47 7.25 10.53
C MET A 136 -22.67 8.06 11.03
N ASP A 137 -22.70 8.34 12.33
CA ASP A 137 -23.56 9.38 12.87
C ASP A 137 -23.25 10.74 12.20
N PHE A 138 -24.29 11.56 12.04
CA PHE A 138 -24.22 12.88 11.43
C PHE A 138 -23.14 13.77 12.07
N THR A 139 -22.93 13.63 13.38
CA THR A 139 -21.90 14.36 14.12
C THR A 139 -20.49 14.01 13.63
N SER A 140 -20.22 12.72 13.44
CA SER A 140 -18.94 12.21 12.96
C SER A 140 -18.68 12.63 11.51
N LEU A 141 -19.72 12.66 10.67
CA LEU A 141 -19.63 13.20 9.32
C LEU A 141 -19.28 14.70 9.32
N MET A 142 -19.91 15.49 10.19
CA MET A 142 -19.61 16.93 10.31
C MET A 142 -18.18 17.21 10.81
N VAL A 143 -17.66 16.39 11.73
CA VAL A 143 -16.25 16.46 12.14
C VAL A 143 -15.34 16.17 10.94
N ARG A 144 -15.67 15.15 10.14
CA ARG A 144 -14.91 14.78 8.93
C ARG A 144 -14.88 15.90 7.89
N VAL A 145 -16.03 16.50 7.59
CA VAL A 145 -16.13 17.63 6.65
C VAL A 145 -15.30 18.82 7.12
N LYS A 146 -15.32 19.11 8.42
CA LYS A 146 -14.49 20.19 9.01
C LYS A 146 -13.00 19.90 8.89
N GLN A 147 -12.59 18.66 9.18
CA GLN A 147 -11.20 18.24 9.10
C GLN A 147 -10.69 18.25 7.65
N PHE A 148 -11.46 17.70 6.71
CA PHE A 148 -11.13 17.72 5.29
C PHE A 148 -11.01 19.16 4.74
N ARG A 149 -11.90 20.07 5.15
CA ARG A 149 -11.79 21.49 4.81
C ARG A 149 -10.50 22.12 5.36
N ALA A 150 -10.08 21.74 6.56
CA ALA A 150 -8.84 22.23 7.16
C ALA A 150 -7.60 21.69 6.42
N GLU A 151 -7.61 20.41 6.05
CA GLU A 151 -6.56 19.77 5.25
C GLU A 151 -6.41 20.42 3.87
N LEU A 152 -7.53 20.61 3.14
CA LEU A 152 -7.52 21.34 1.86
C LEU A 152 -7.03 22.78 2.03
N GLY A 153 -7.48 23.48 3.08
CA GLY A 153 -7.01 24.83 3.38
C GLY A 153 -5.50 24.88 3.67
N ALA A 154 -4.97 23.87 4.37
CA ALA A 154 -3.54 23.75 4.64
C ALA A 154 -2.72 23.41 3.38
N MET A 155 -3.30 22.66 2.43
CA MET A 155 -2.66 22.35 1.13
C MET A 155 -2.72 23.51 0.13
N LEU A 156 -3.73 24.39 0.23
CA LEU A 156 -3.84 25.58 -0.62
C LEU A 156 -2.92 26.73 -0.15
N LYS A 157 -2.65 26.83 1.15
CA LYS A 157 -1.71 27.83 1.72
C LYS A 157 -0.29 27.81 1.11
N PRO A 158 0.37 26.66 0.89
CA PRO A 158 1.68 26.64 0.23
C PRO A 158 1.60 27.03 -1.24
N ALA A 159 0.48 26.75 -1.94
CA ALA A 159 0.29 27.13 -3.34
C ALA A 159 0.13 28.66 -3.52
N ASP A 160 -0.49 29.35 -2.56
CA ASP A 160 -0.59 30.81 -2.56
C ASP A 160 0.74 31.48 -2.21
N ALA A 161 1.52 30.92 -1.27
CA ALA A 161 2.84 31.45 -0.92
C ALA A 161 3.84 31.36 -2.10
N GLU A 162 3.78 30.30 -2.90
CA GLU A 162 4.64 30.11 -4.07
C GLU A 162 4.19 30.99 -5.26
N ARG A 163 2.89 31.22 -5.44
CA ARG A 163 2.35 32.16 -6.45
C ARG A 163 2.66 33.63 -6.15
N ILE A 164 2.67 34.02 -4.88
CA ILE A 164 3.00 35.40 -4.47
C ILE A 164 4.51 35.69 -4.61
N ALA A 165 5.36 34.66 -4.52
CA ALA A 165 6.81 34.81 -4.74
C ALA A 165 7.17 35.00 -6.24
N LEU A 166 6.37 34.43 -7.15
CA LEU A 166 6.58 34.51 -8.61
C LEU A 166 5.95 35.74 -9.29
N THR A 167 5.20 36.57 -8.57
CA THR A 167 4.50 37.75 -9.12
C THR A 167 5.06 39.09 -8.69
N ARG A 168 6.25 39.16 -8.06
CA ARG A 168 6.93 40.45 -7.91
C ARG A 168 7.46 40.90 -9.28
N PRO A 169 6.97 42.00 -9.86
CA PRO A 169 7.56 42.54 -11.07
C PRO A 169 8.97 43.03 -10.75
N SER A 170 9.93 42.52 -11.50
CA SER A 170 11.23 43.12 -11.68
C SER A 170 11.08 44.38 -12.55
N ASP A 171 10.81 45.52 -11.92
CA ASP A 171 11.03 46.85 -12.52
C ASP A 171 12.06 47.56 -11.60
N LEU A 172 13.32 47.80 -12.03
CA LEU A 172 13.78 48.90 -12.91
C LEU A 172 13.28 50.26 -12.37
N THR A 173 14.06 51.29 -12.01
CA THR A 173 15.42 51.76 -12.35
C THR A 173 15.68 53.00 -11.47
N SER A 174 16.93 53.22 -11.05
CA SER A 174 17.74 54.45 -11.30
C SER A 174 18.96 54.49 -10.40
#